data_AF-A0A9W9W6M6-F1
#
_entry.id   AF-A0A9W9W6M6-F1
#
_cell.length_a   1.000
_cell.length_b   1.000
_cell.length_c   1.000
_cell.angle_alpha   90.00
_cell.angle_beta   90.00
_cell.angle_gamma   90.00
#
_symmetry.space_group_name_H-M   'P 1'
#
loop_
_entity.id
_entity.type
_entity.pdbx_description
1 polymer ?
#
loop_
_entity_poly.entity_id
_entity_poly.type
_entity_poly.pdbx_seq_one_letter_code
_entity_poly.pdbx_strand_id
1 'polypeptide(L)'
;MLKRKINYNEPYDRHDRPITLLDLHALDGTLFHIFRLAVWSPVMTGGFIVDTKFWSMAERLLRHANDVGTYCSLVLGFPTSFYKMILCMVQYAREPGYKSDTTFAALEIELSLYKVALKDEIKGIPPVDAKLGIHSNRVSVVCAYRLCILVATLIPINPLISNQDRTSGNLSNHEARCTVRKAVALLCEARLDPEWHRCYLGCWPVFMLGFCVSGIEDVEVIRQDFETRLLVSSLQEYQRMLNALESFWARFQIPESKRLLSGKKVGLIDV
;
A
#
# COMPACT_ATOMS: atom_id res chain seq x y z
N MET A 1 -5.34 26.71 -27.88
CA MET A 1 -4.63 26.06 -26.74
C MET A 1 -4.76 26.95 -25.51
N LEU A 2 -5.79 26.74 -24.69
CA LEU A 2 -5.96 27.45 -23.42
C LEU A 2 -5.16 26.72 -22.33
N LYS A 3 -4.04 27.32 -21.90
CA LYS A 3 -3.38 26.97 -20.64
C LYS A 3 -4.20 27.56 -19.50
N ARG A 4 -5.25 26.86 -19.05
CA ARG A 4 -5.85 27.16 -17.74
C ARG A 4 -4.94 26.56 -16.66
N LYS A 5 -4.23 27.41 -15.92
CA LYS A 5 -3.60 27.03 -14.66
C LYS A 5 -4.73 26.76 -13.68
N ILE A 6 -4.87 25.50 -13.26
CA ILE A 6 -5.77 25.13 -12.16
C ILE A 6 -5.23 25.81 -10.90
N ASN A 7 -6.01 26.70 -10.29
CA ASN A 7 -5.61 27.44 -9.09
C ASN A 7 -6.08 26.67 -7.85
N TYR A 8 -5.18 25.88 -7.25
CA TYR A 8 -5.48 25.00 -6.12
C TYR A 8 -5.86 25.71 -4.79
N ASN A 9 -5.82 27.06 -4.72
CA ASN A 9 -6.00 27.81 -3.47
C ASN A 9 -7.25 28.70 -3.40
N GLU A 10 -8.11 28.74 -4.44
CA GLU A 10 -9.29 29.61 -4.39
C GLU A 10 -10.49 28.97 -3.67
N PRO A 11 -11.15 29.71 -2.75
CA PRO A 11 -12.37 29.26 -2.14
C PRO A 11 -13.50 29.43 -3.16
N TYR A 12 -13.97 28.30 -3.70
CA TYR A 12 -15.25 28.18 -4.40
C TYR A 12 -15.35 28.95 -5.74
N ASP A 13 -14.51 28.63 -6.71
CA ASP A 13 -14.88 28.91 -8.10
C ASP A 13 -15.82 27.80 -8.61
N ARG A 14 -17.04 28.18 -9.03
CA ARG A 14 -18.05 27.25 -9.58
C ARG A 14 -17.56 26.56 -10.86
N HIS A 15 -16.47 27.04 -11.45
CA HIS A 15 -15.89 26.57 -12.70
C HIS A 15 -14.88 25.42 -12.57
N ASP A 16 -14.50 25.01 -11.35
CA ASP A 16 -13.54 23.93 -11.08
C ASP A 16 -14.17 22.57 -10.72
N ARG A 17 -15.49 22.41 -10.95
CA ARG A 17 -16.11 21.10 -10.79
C ARG A 17 -15.64 20.17 -11.92
N PRO A 18 -15.34 18.89 -11.66
CA PRO A 18 -15.40 17.88 -12.71
C PRO A 18 -16.82 17.94 -13.27
N ILE A 19 -16.94 18.38 -14.52
CA ILE A 19 -18.23 18.74 -15.13
C ILE A 19 -18.97 17.45 -15.52
N THR A 20 -18.21 16.35 -15.68
CA THR A 20 -18.73 15.08 -16.16
C THR A 20 -18.30 13.90 -15.28
N LEU A 21 -19.07 12.81 -15.35
CA LEU A 21 -18.71 11.52 -14.76
C LEU A 21 -17.35 11.00 -15.26
N LEU A 22 -17.00 11.32 -16.51
CA LEU A 22 -15.71 10.96 -17.10
C LEU A 22 -14.54 11.66 -16.40
N ASP A 23 -14.70 12.93 -16.04
CA ASP A 23 -13.68 13.69 -15.30
C ASP A 23 -13.45 13.10 -13.91
N LEU A 24 -14.51 12.63 -13.25
CA LEU A 24 -14.42 11.95 -11.96
C LEU A 24 -13.69 10.61 -12.06
N HIS A 25 -13.98 9.80 -13.09
CA HIS A 25 -13.23 8.56 -13.34
C HIS A 25 -11.75 8.83 -13.68
N ALA A 26 -11.48 9.86 -14.48
CA ALA A 26 -10.10 10.25 -14.81
C ALA A 26 -9.34 10.69 -13.55
N LEU A 27 -9.98 11.44 -12.65
CA LEU A 27 -9.41 11.83 -11.36
C LEU A 27 -9.15 10.62 -10.47
N ASP A 28 -10.14 9.74 -10.29
CA ASP A 28 -10.04 8.52 -9.47
C ASP A 28 -8.93 7.58 -9.97
N GLY A 29 -8.88 7.36 -11.29
CA GLY A 29 -7.83 6.59 -11.95
C GLY A 29 -6.44 7.23 -11.81
N THR A 30 -6.36 8.57 -11.88
CA THR A 30 -5.11 9.32 -11.66
C THR A 30 -4.61 9.15 -10.22
N LEU A 31 -5.49 9.29 -9.23
CA LEU A 31 -5.14 9.07 -7.83
C LEU A 31 -4.64 7.65 -7.59
N PHE A 32 -5.35 6.66 -8.15
CA PHE A 32 -4.93 5.27 -8.06
C PHE A 32 -3.56 5.04 -8.72
N HIS A 33 -3.30 5.66 -9.87
CA HIS A 33 -2.02 5.54 -10.55
C HIS A 33 -0.87 6.17 -9.75
N ILE A 34 -1.08 7.36 -9.18
CA ILE A 34 -0.13 8.02 -8.27
C ILE A 34 0.17 7.11 -7.07
N PHE A 35 -0.89 6.58 -6.45
CA PHE A 35 -0.76 5.65 -5.34
C PHE A 35 0.07 4.43 -5.74
N ARG A 36 -0.29 3.79 -6.86
CA ARG A 36 0.38 2.59 -7.37
C ARG A 36 1.86 2.83 -7.60
N LEU A 37 2.22 3.91 -8.29
CA LEU A 37 3.62 4.27 -8.53
C LEU A 37 4.40 4.45 -7.23
N ALA A 38 3.77 5.07 -6.22
CA ALA A 38 4.37 5.24 -4.92
C ALA A 38 4.62 3.89 -4.25
N VAL A 39 3.61 3.03 -4.12
CA VAL A 39 3.76 1.73 -3.41
C VAL A 39 4.60 0.72 -4.19
N TRP A 40 4.68 0.82 -5.52
CA TRP A 40 5.44 -0.11 -6.35
C TRP A 40 6.96 0.00 -6.29
N SER A 41 7.47 1.10 -5.72
CA SER A 41 8.90 1.35 -5.61
C SER A 41 9.35 1.37 -4.15
N PRO A 42 9.10 0.32 -3.33
CA PRO A 42 9.34 0.36 -1.88
C PRO A 42 10.81 0.63 -1.52
N VAL A 43 11.74 0.22 -2.38
CA VAL A 43 13.19 0.33 -2.17
C VAL A 43 13.81 1.53 -2.90
N MET A 44 13.02 2.35 -3.60
CA MET A 44 13.54 3.54 -4.29
C MET A 44 13.70 4.70 -3.29
N THR A 45 14.92 5.23 -3.19
CA THR A 45 15.25 6.36 -2.33
C THR A 45 15.00 7.69 -3.05
N GLY A 46 14.21 8.56 -2.40
CA GLY A 46 13.97 9.94 -2.82
C GLY A 46 12.97 10.12 -3.98
N GLY A 47 12.48 11.35 -4.12
CA GLY A 47 11.77 11.83 -5.32
C GLY A 47 10.23 11.68 -5.32
N PHE A 48 9.63 11.10 -4.27
CA PHE A 48 8.18 11.00 -4.16
C PHE A 48 7.64 11.98 -3.11
N ILE A 49 7.14 13.13 -3.57
CA ILE A 49 6.50 14.13 -2.72
C ILE A 49 4.98 14.04 -2.88
N VAL A 50 4.28 13.87 -1.76
CA VAL A 50 2.81 13.89 -1.77
C VAL A 50 2.33 15.33 -1.89
N ASP A 51 1.71 15.67 -3.02
CA ASP A 51 1.02 16.95 -3.20
C ASP A 51 -0.28 16.96 -2.38
N THR A 52 -0.16 17.35 -1.11
CA THR A 52 -1.30 17.38 -0.19
C THR A 52 -2.43 18.30 -0.65
N LYS A 53 -2.13 19.34 -1.46
CA LYS A 53 -3.14 20.25 -2.00
C LYS A 53 -3.96 19.58 -3.09
N PHE A 54 -3.29 18.93 -4.04
CA PHE A 54 -3.95 18.13 -5.07
C PHE A 54 -4.85 17.05 -4.43
N TRP A 55 -4.32 16.30 -3.46
CA TRP A 55 -5.08 15.25 -2.77
C TRP A 55 -6.30 15.80 -2.01
N SER A 56 -6.17 16.92 -1.29
CA SER A 56 -7.31 17.54 -0.59
C SER A 56 -8.39 18.06 -1.55
N MET A 57 -7.97 18.60 -2.72
CA MET A 57 -8.91 19.01 -3.76
C MET A 57 -9.64 17.79 -4.33
N ALA A 58 -8.91 16.73 -4.68
CA ALA A 58 -9.48 15.52 -5.25
C ALA A 58 -10.46 14.83 -4.28
N GLU A 59 -10.08 14.73 -3.01
CA GLU A 59 -10.94 14.19 -1.95
C GLU A 59 -12.25 14.98 -1.83
N ARG A 60 -12.18 16.32 -1.85
CA ARG A 60 -13.38 17.16 -1.78
C ARG A 60 -14.32 16.93 -2.97
N LEU A 61 -13.75 16.83 -4.18
CA LEU A 61 -14.53 16.59 -5.40
C LEU A 61 -15.20 15.21 -5.41
N LEU A 62 -14.45 14.17 -5.09
CA LEU A 62 -14.95 12.79 -5.05
C LEU A 62 -15.97 12.59 -3.94
N ARG A 63 -15.74 13.18 -2.75
CA ARG A 63 -16.70 13.15 -1.64
C ARG A 63 -18.01 13.82 -2.01
N HIS A 64 -17.94 15.03 -2.58
CA HIS A 64 -19.14 15.72 -3.03
C HIS A 64 -19.92 14.89 -4.05
N ALA A 65 -19.24 14.31 -5.05
CA ALA A 65 -19.86 13.47 -6.08
C ALA A 65 -20.52 12.20 -5.50
N ASN A 66 -19.91 11.61 -4.46
CA ASN A 66 -20.46 10.47 -3.73
C ASN A 66 -21.68 10.85 -2.89
N ASP A 67 -21.61 11.97 -2.17
CA ASP A 67 -22.71 12.47 -1.32
C ASP A 67 -23.96 12.80 -2.15
N VAL A 68 -23.80 13.30 -3.38
CA VAL A 68 -24.92 13.54 -4.30
C VAL A 68 -25.36 12.28 -5.07
N GLY A 69 -24.77 11.12 -4.80
CA GLY A 69 -25.10 9.83 -5.42
C GLY A 69 -24.67 9.70 -6.89
N THR A 70 -23.84 10.60 -7.38
CA THR A 70 -23.40 10.63 -8.79
C THR A 70 -22.16 9.77 -9.06
N TYR A 71 -21.42 9.38 -8.02
CA TYR A 71 -20.16 8.66 -8.16
C TYR A 71 -19.83 7.79 -6.96
N CYS A 72 -19.69 6.48 -7.17
CA CYS A 72 -19.00 5.59 -6.24
C CYS A 72 -17.61 5.32 -6.81
N SER A 73 -16.54 5.50 -6.01
CA SER A 73 -15.19 5.18 -6.48
C SER A 73 -15.09 3.72 -6.89
N LEU A 74 -14.87 3.49 -8.18
CA LEU A 74 -14.75 2.15 -8.77
C LEU A 74 -13.33 1.61 -8.64
N VAL A 75 -12.33 2.50 -8.56
CA VAL A 75 -10.92 2.14 -8.67
C VAL A 75 -10.24 2.04 -7.31
N LEU A 76 -10.58 2.93 -6.39
CA LEU A 76 -9.93 3.00 -5.07
C LEU A 76 -10.56 2.02 -4.08
N GLY A 77 -11.88 1.87 -4.02
CA GLY A 77 -12.54 1.00 -3.02
C GLY A 77 -12.38 1.45 -1.55
N PHE A 78 -11.28 2.10 -1.15
CA PHE A 78 -11.19 2.83 0.12
C PHE A 78 -11.48 4.32 -0.06
N PRO A 79 -11.81 5.04 1.03
CA PRO A 79 -11.82 6.49 1.04
C PRO A 79 -10.50 7.07 0.52
N THR A 80 -10.55 8.14 -0.26
CA THR A 80 -9.36 8.85 -0.78
C THR A 80 -8.39 9.25 0.35
N SER A 81 -8.91 9.55 1.54
CA SER A 81 -8.11 9.84 2.73
C SER A 81 -7.20 8.68 3.14
N PHE A 82 -7.69 7.43 3.05
CA PHE A 82 -6.87 6.24 3.33
C PHE A 82 -5.67 6.17 2.39
N TYR A 83 -5.89 6.32 1.08
CA TYR A 83 -4.81 6.33 0.09
C TYR A 83 -3.80 7.47 0.34
N LYS A 84 -4.29 8.67 0.65
CA LYS A 84 -3.45 9.81 1.04
C LYS A 84 -2.61 9.51 2.29
N MET A 85 -3.21 8.90 3.30
CA MET A 85 -2.52 8.48 4.53
C MET A 85 -1.39 7.49 4.21
N ILE A 86 -1.65 6.46 3.40
CA ILE A 86 -0.62 5.50 2.97
C ILE A 86 0.51 6.21 2.24
N LEU A 87 0.20 7.11 1.31
CA LEU A 87 1.24 7.86 0.59
C LEU A 87 2.09 8.71 1.54
N CYS A 88 1.47 9.34 2.53
CA CYS A 88 2.17 10.10 3.55
C CYS A 88 3.09 9.20 4.40
N MET A 89 2.66 7.97 4.72
CA MET A 89 3.47 6.97 5.41
C MET A 89 4.62 6.46 4.54
N VAL A 90 4.38 6.20 3.25
CA VAL A 90 5.43 5.80 2.29
C VAL A 90 6.48 6.89 2.17
N GLN A 91 6.07 8.14 2.03
CA GLN A 91 6.99 9.27 1.99
C GLN A 91 7.79 9.40 3.31
N TYR A 92 7.11 9.29 4.45
CA TYR A 92 7.77 9.27 5.75
C TYR A 92 8.80 8.13 5.83
N ALA A 93 8.42 6.90 5.46
CA ALA A 93 9.32 5.75 5.50
C ALA A 93 10.58 5.95 4.62
N ARG A 94 10.46 6.65 3.49
CA ARG A 94 11.56 6.80 2.51
C ARG A 94 12.48 8.00 2.70
N GLU A 95 11.99 9.08 3.32
CA GLU A 95 12.71 10.35 3.42
C GLU A 95 13.10 10.64 4.88
N PRO A 96 14.32 10.22 5.32
CA PRO A 96 14.83 10.54 6.65
C PRO A 96 14.81 12.05 6.91
N GLY A 97 14.23 12.47 8.04
CA GLY A 97 14.17 13.89 8.43
C GLY A 97 13.16 14.77 7.69
N TYR A 98 12.39 14.26 6.72
CA TYR A 98 11.44 15.06 5.95
C TYR A 98 10.18 15.47 6.74
N LYS A 99 9.78 14.69 7.75
CA LYS A 99 8.58 14.94 8.58
C LYS A 99 8.92 14.80 10.06
N SER A 100 8.35 15.71 10.87
CA SER A 100 8.44 15.68 12.32
C SER A 100 7.74 14.43 12.89
N ASP A 101 8.19 13.97 14.07
CA ASP A 101 7.53 12.89 14.81
C ASP A 101 6.05 13.20 15.10
N THR A 102 5.68 14.48 15.20
CA THR A 102 4.28 14.92 15.35
C THR A 102 3.41 14.62 14.13
N THR A 103 3.98 14.66 12.92
CA THR A 103 3.26 14.30 11.68
C THR A 103 3.04 12.79 11.61
N PHE A 104 4.02 12.01 12.06
CA PHE A 104 3.90 10.56 12.13
C PHE A 104 2.84 10.13 13.16
N ALA A 105 2.82 10.73 14.35
CA ALA A 105 1.80 10.46 15.35
C ALA A 105 0.38 10.71 14.83
N ALA A 106 0.18 11.77 14.03
CA ALA A 106 -1.12 12.03 13.39
C ALA A 106 -1.52 10.92 12.41
N LEU A 107 -0.58 10.41 11.60
CA LEU A 107 -0.82 9.28 10.68
C LEU A 107 -1.11 7.98 11.44
N GLU A 108 -0.47 7.74 12.58
CA GLU A 108 -0.78 6.59 13.44
C GLU A 108 -2.16 6.69 14.07
N ILE A 109 -2.56 7.89 14.52
CA ILE A 109 -3.91 8.15 15.01
C ILE A 109 -4.93 7.86 13.91
N GLU A 110 -4.71 8.37 12.69
CA GLU A 110 -5.59 8.09 11.55
C GLU A 110 -5.66 6.58 11.25
N LEU A 111 -4.53 5.89 11.20
CA LEU A 111 -4.48 4.43 11.01
C LEU A 111 -5.20 3.67 12.12
N SER A 112 -5.15 4.18 13.36
CA SER A 112 -5.80 3.55 14.50
C SER A 112 -7.32 3.49 14.33
N LEU A 113 -7.92 4.47 13.64
CA LEU A 113 -9.35 4.46 13.29
C LEU A 113 -9.69 3.26 12.41
N TYR A 114 -8.84 2.95 11.42
CA TYR A 114 -9.03 1.77 10.57
C TYR A 114 -8.71 0.46 11.30
N LYS A 115 -7.73 0.46 12.22
CA LYS A 115 -7.39 -0.72 13.03
C LYS A 115 -8.53 -1.18 13.94
N VAL A 116 -9.47 -0.31 14.31
CA VAL A 116 -10.68 -0.72 15.05
C VAL A 116 -11.46 -1.78 14.26
N ALA A 117 -11.55 -1.63 12.93
CA ALA A 117 -12.22 -2.60 12.05
C ALA A 117 -11.51 -3.98 11.96
N LEU A 118 -10.27 -4.10 12.47
CA LEU A 118 -9.58 -5.39 12.60
C LEU A 118 -10.00 -6.16 13.86
N LYS A 119 -10.58 -5.47 14.86
CA LYS A 119 -10.95 -6.06 16.16
C LYS A 119 -12.30 -6.78 16.12
N ASP A 120 -13.12 -6.54 15.09
CA ASP A 120 -14.35 -7.31 14.88
C ASP A 120 -13.96 -8.71 14.40
N GLU A 121 -13.91 -9.62 15.37
CA GLU A 121 -13.33 -10.95 15.30
C GLU A 121 -14.00 -11.83 14.23
N ILE A 122 -13.19 -12.50 13.43
CA ILE A 122 -13.68 -13.47 12.45
C ILE A 122 -14.17 -14.71 13.18
N LYS A 123 -15.48 -14.98 13.10
CA LYS A 123 -15.96 -16.28 12.60
C LYS A 123 -17.11 -16.06 11.61
N GLY A 124 -16.83 -16.27 10.32
CA GLY A 124 -17.83 -16.38 9.25
C GLY A 124 -18.16 -15.12 8.43
N ILE A 125 -17.49 -13.97 8.68
CA ILE A 125 -17.42 -12.70 7.89
C ILE A 125 -18.75 -12.25 7.23
N PRO A 126 -19.45 -11.16 7.64
CA PRO A 126 -19.01 -9.74 7.67
C PRO A 126 -19.55 -8.95 8.93
N PRO A 127 -19.24 -7.67 9.25
CA PRO A 127 -19.25 -6.48 8.39
C PRO A 127 -18.01 -5.57 8.47
N VAL A 128 -17.90 -4.69 7.47
CA VAL A 128 -17.05 -3.50 7.52
C VAL A 128 -17.94 -2.29 7.85
N ASP A 129 -17.45 -1.44 8.74
CA ASP A 129 -18.19 -0.36 9.42
C ASP A 129 -18.84 0.64 8.44
N ALA A 130 -20.11 1.00 8.71
CA ALA A 130 -20.84 2.08 8.04
C ALA A 130 -20.20 3.46 8.23
N LYS A 131 -19.41 3.67 9.30
CA LYS A 131 -18.66 4.90 9.49
C LYS A 131 -17.46 5.04 8.55
N LEU A 132 -16.94 3.92 8.05
CA LEU A 132 -15.82 3.90 7.10
C LEU A 132 -16.28 3.88 5.63
N GLY A 133 -17.59 3.76 5.38
CA GLY A 133 -18.18 3.73 4.04
C GLY A 133 -17.84 2.47 3.24
N ILE A 134 -17.39 1.41 3.90
CA ILE A 134 -17.00 0.16 3.25
C ILE A 134 -18.13 -0.84 3.45
N HIS A 135 -18.88 -1.14 2.39
CA HIS A 135 -19.97 -2.11 2.43
C HIS A 135 -19.71 -3.22 1.43
N SER A 136 -19.22 -4.35 1.91
CA SER A 136 -19.15 -5.56 1.08
C SER A 136 -19.42 -6.80 1.91
N ASN A 137 -20.35 -7.62 1.43
CA ASN A 137 -20.61 -8.95 1.97
C ASN A 137 -19.69 -10.02 1.34
N ARG A 138 -18.78 -9.60 0.42
CA ARG A 138 -17.85 -10.52 -0.23
C ARG A 138 -16.63 -10.73 0.65
N VAL A 139 -16.35 -11.99 0.98
CA VAL A 139 -15.21 -12.40 1.82
C VAL A 139 -13.89 -11.86 1.28
N SER A 140 -13.60 -12.05 -0.01
CA SER A 140 -12.39 -11.52 -0.67
C SER A 140 -12.20 -10.02 -0.47
N VAL A 141 -13.28 -9.24 -0.57
CA VAL A 141 -13.23 -7.79 -0.40
C VAL A 141 -12.90 -7.45 1.06
N VAL A 142 -13.59 -8.07 2.02
CA VAL A 142 -13.30 -7.87 3.46
C VAL A 142 -11.86 -8.25 3.80
N CYS A 143 -11.38 -9.39 3.30
CA CYS A 143 -9.99 -9.81 3.48
C CYS A 143 -9.01 -8.80 2.87
N ALA A 144 -9.31 -8.26 1.67
CA ALA A 144 -8.48 -7.23 1.05
C ALA A 144 -8.41 -5.97 1.91
N TYR A 145 -9.54 -5.53 2.49
CA TYR A 145 -9.56 -4.38 3.40
C TYR A 145 -8.67 -4.58 4.62
N ARG A 146 -8.82 -5.73 5.28
CA ARG A 146 -8.03 -6.08 6.46
C ARG A 146 -6.54 -6.19 6.12
N LEU A 147 -6.21 -6.77 4.97
CA LEU A 147 -4.83 -6.91 4.50
C LEU A 147 -4.19 -5.54 4.20
N CYS A 148 -4.93 -4.62 3.58
CA CYS A 148 -4.47 -3.25 3.37
C CYS A 148 -4.11 -2.54 4.68
N ILE A 149 -4.92 -2.69 5.75
CA ILE A 149 -4.66 -2.08 7.06
C ILE A 149 -3.43 -2.71 7.74
N LEU A 150 -3.27 -4.03 7.65
CA LEU A 150 -2.08 -4.72 8.17
C LEU A 150 -0.81 -4.25 7.45
N VAL A 151 -0.86 -4.18 6.13
CA VAL A 151 0.28 -3.72 5.31
C VAL A 151 0.58 -2.24 5.56
N ALA A 152 -0.44 -1.38 5.72
CA ALA A 152 -0.27 0.00 6.12
C ALA A 152 0.54 0.13 7.42
N THR A 153 0.26 -0.76 8.38
CA THR A 153 0.98 -0.82 9.66
C THR A 153 2.44 -1.21 9.48
N LEU A 154 2.78 -2.02 8.46
CA LEU A 154 4.15 -2.46 8.18
C LEU A 154 5.02 -1.37 7.59
N ILE A 155 4.46 -0.44 6.79
CA ILE A 155 5.23 0.57 6.05
C ILE A 155 6.24 1.34 6.93
N PRO A 156 5.85 1.92 8.08
CA PRO A 156 6.79 2.71 8.88
C PRO A 156 7.71 1.88 9.77
N ILE A 157 7.35 0.63 10.09
CA ILE A 157 8.05 -0.20 11.09
C ILE A 157 8.92 -1.30 10.49
N ASN A 158 8.72 -1.64 9.20
CA ASN A 158 9.49 -2.71 8.57
C ASN A 158 10.82 -2.14 8.03
N PRO A 159 11.98 -2.65 8.48
CA PRO A 159 13.29 -2.12 8.06
C PRO A 159 13.61 -2.35 6.57
N LEU A 160 12.89 -3.24 5.89
CA LEU A 160 13.05 -3.45 4.44
C LEU A 160 12.29 -2.41 3.59
N ILE A 161 11.39 -1.64 4.22
CA ILE A 161 10.55 -0.62 3.58
C ILE A 161 10.88 0.78 4.09
N SER A 162 11.24 0.89 5.37
CA SER A 162 11.49 2.15 6.06
C SER A 162 12.98 2.39 6.26
N ASN A 163 13.46 3.54 5.79
CA ASN A 163 14.80 4.07 6.00
C ASN A 163 14.91 4.89 7.30
N GLN A 164 13.89 4.87 8.16
CA GLN A 164 13.89 5.63 9.40
C GLN A 164 14.72 4.92 10.47
N ASP A 165 15.76 5.58 10.97
CA ASP A 165 16.57 5.13 12.11
C ASP A 165 15.77 5.24 13.41
N ARG A 166 14.85 4.29 13.65
CA ARG A 166 14.22 4.17 14.95
C ARG A 166 15.19 3.49 15.91
N THR A 167 15.71 4.25 16.87
CA THR A 167 16.50 3.82 18.03
C THR A 167 15.82 2.76 18.94
N SER A 168 14.63 2.26 18.57
CA SER A 168 13.87 1.18 19.24
C SER A 168 13.84 -0.12 18.42
N GLY A 169 14.99 -0.47 17.81
CA GLY A 169 15.10 -1.53 16.79
C GLY A 169 14.59 -2.93 17.16
N ASN A 170 14.45 -3.27 18.45
CA ASN A 170 13.99 -4.61 18.86
C ASN A 170 12.47 -4.74 18.97
N LEU A 171 11.78 -3.71 19.48
CA LEU A 171 10.32 -3.76 19.71
C LEU A 171 9.56 -3.63 18.40
N SER A 172 10.03 -2.72 17.54
CA SER A 172 9.50 -2.50 16.19
C SER A 172 9.67 -3.75 15.30
N ASN A 173 10.78 -4.47 15.43
CA ASN A 173 11.01 -5.72 14.69
C ASN A 173 10.13 -6.89 15.15
N HIS A 174 9.81 -6.99 16.45
CA HIS A 174 8.86 -8.00 16.93
C HIS A 174 7.44 -7.69 16.42
N GLU A 175 7.00 -6.44 16.53
CA GLU A 175 5.68 -6.01 16.05
C GLU A 175 5.53 -6.20 14.53
N ALA A 176 6.57 -5.85 13.75
CA ALA A 176 6.60 -6.08 12.31
C ALA A 176 6.44 -7.58 11.99
N ARG A 177 7.22 -8.46 12.63
CA ARG A 177 7.10 -9.91 12.43
C ARG A 177 5.72 -10.47 12.80
N CYS A 178 5.15 -10.02 13.91
CA CYS A 178 3.80 -10.42 14.32
C CYS A 178 2.74 -9.95 13.31
N THR A 179 2.89 -8.73 12.78
CA THR A 179 1.98 -8.18 11.78
C THR A 179 2.10 -8.92 10.44
N VAL A 180 3.33 -9.28 10.01
CA VAL A 180 3.57 -10.12 8.83
C VAL A 180 2.87 -11.47 8.97
N ARG A 181 3.03 -12.17 10.11
CA ARG A 181 2.36 -13.47 10.34
C ARG A 181 0.84 -13.37 10.24
N LYS A 182 0.26 -12.31 10.83
CA LYS A 182 -1.19 -12.06 10.73
C LYS A 182 -1.62 -11.81 9.29
N ALA A 183 -0.83 -11.05 8.52
CA ALA A 183 -1.11 -10.75 7.12
C ALA A 183 -1.02 -12.00 6.24
N VAL A 184 -0.03 -12.87 6.45
CA VAL A 184 0.10 -14.15 5.74
C VAL A 184 -1.05 -15.10 6.09
N ALA A 185 -1.41 -15.22 7.38
CA ALA A 185 -2.54 -16.05 7.78
C ALA A 185 -3.85 -15.59 7.12
N LEU A 186 -4.12 -14.28 7.13
CA LEU A 186 -5.27 -13.70 6.45
C LEU A 186 -5.25 -13.94 4.93
N LEU A 187 -4.08 -13.86 4.29
CA LEU A 187 -3.93 -14.16 2.87
C LEU A 187 -4.25 -15.62 2.57
N CYS A 188 -3.78 -16.56 3.39
CA CYS A 188 -4.11 -17.97 3.26
C CYS A 188 -5.61 -18.23 3.40
N GLU A 189 -6.28 -17.57 4.34
CA GLU A 189 -7.75 -17.63 4.48
C GLU A 189 -8.45 -17.02 3.26
N ALA A 190 -7.99 -15.86 2.78
CA ALA A 190 -8.57 -15.17 1.65
C ALA A 190 -8.53 -16.02 0.37
N ARG A 191 -7.44 -16.77 0.15
CA ARG A 191 -7.27 -17.67 -1.01
C ARG A 191 -8.29 -18.81 -1.07
N LEU A 192 -9.01 -19.10 0.02
CA LEU A 192 -10.12 -20.06 0.03
C LEU A 192 -11.36 -19.51 -0.67
N ASP A 193 -11.49 -18.18 -0.79
CA ASP A 193 -12.56 -17.53 -1.54
C ASP A 193 -12.21 -17.51 -3.04
N PRO A 194 -13.07 -18.06 -3.93
CA PRO A 194 -12.77 -18.14 -5.36
C PRO A 194 -12.64 -16.78 -6.04
N GLU A 195 -13.21 -15.73 -5.44
CA GLU A 195 -13.15 -14.36 -5.96
C GLU A 195 -11.90 -13.58 -5.51
N TRP A 196 -11.08 -14.13 -4.61
CA TRP A 196 -9.88 -13.46 -4.10
C TRP A 196 -8.90 -13.04 -5.19
N HIS A 197 -8.59 -13.94 -6.11
CA HIS A 197 -7.65 -13.67 -7.21
C HIS A 197 -8.24 -12.70 -8.25
N ARG A 198 -9.56 -12.49 -8.25
CA ARG A 198 -10.25 -11.46 -9.05
C ARG A 198 -10.38 -10.13 -8.29
N CYS A 199 -10.19 -10.13 -6.97
CA CYS A 199 -10.28 -8.94 -6.15
C CYS A 199 -9.06 -8.05 -6.37
N TYR A 200 -9.26 -6.92 -7.04
CA TYR A 200 -8.22 -5.96 -7.35
C TYR A 200 -7.60 -5.29 -6.11
N LEU A 201 -8.42 -5.01 -5.09
CA LEU A 201 -7.98 -4.39 -3.83
C LEU A 201 -6.93 -5.23 -3.10
N GLY A 202 -6.97 -6.56 -3.27
CA GLY A 202 -6.03 -7.49 -2.66
C GLY A 202 -4.63 -7.46 -3.29
N CYS A 203 -4.47 -6.92 -4.51
CA CYS A 203 -3.20 -7.02 -5.22
C CYS A 203 -2.07 -6.19 -4.60
N TRP A 204 -2.27 -4.89 -4.38
CA TRP A 204 -1.21 -4.02 -3.87
C TRP A 204 -0.74 -4.40 -2.45
N PRO A 205 -1.61 -4.83 -1.49
CA PRO A 205 -1.11 -5.21 -0.18
C PRO A 205 -0.35 -6.54 -0.23
N VAL A 206 -0.74 -7.50 -1.08
CA VAL A 206 0.06 -8.73 -1.30
C VAL A 206 1.44 -8.38 -1.84
N PHE A 207 1.53 -7.45 -2.79
CA PHE A 207 2.82 -6.99 -3.32
C PHE A 207 3.73 -6.41 -2.24
N MET A 208 3.20 -5.50 -1.42
CA MET A 208 3.93 -4.89 -0.32
C MET A 208 4.32 -5.92 0.75
N LEU A 209 3.44 -6.87 1.06
CA LEU A 209 3.72 -7.97 1.97
C LEU A 209 4.88 -8.84 1.46
N GLY A 210 5.02 -9.00 0.14
CA GLY A 210 6.15 -9.69 -0.49
C GLY A 210 7.52 -9.14 -0.11
N PHE A 211 7.66 -7.83 0.14
CA PHE A 211 8.90 -7.23 0.65
C PHE A 211 9.12 -7.45 2.14
N CYS A 212 8.08 -7.81 2.89
CA CYS A 212 8.12 -7.98 4.33
C CYS A 212 8.37 -9.43 4.77
N VAL A 213 8.07 -10.40 3.92
CA VAL A 213 8.26 -11.83 4.20
C VAL A 213 9.72 -12.23 4.04
N SER A 214 10.17 -13.19 4.84
CA SER A 214 11.55 -13.71 4.82
C SER A 214 11.65 -15.23 4.83
N GLY A 215 10.61 -15.95 5.27
CA GLY A 215 10.55 -17.41 5.21
C GLY A 215 10.25 -17.91 3.80
N ILE A 216 10.82 -19.06 3.44
CA ILE A 216 10.60 -19.69 2.12
C ILE A 216 9.11 -20.02 1.92
N GLU A 217 8.45 -20.51 2.97
CA GLU A 217 7.01 -20.83 2.94
C GLU A 217 6.16 -19.58 2.69
N ASP A 218 6.44 -18.48 3.39
CA ASP A 218 5.72 -17.22 3.21
C ASP A 218 5.97 -16.63 1.81
N VAL A 219 7.20 -16.71 1.30
CA VAL A 219 7.55 -16.28 -0.07
C VAL A 219 6.75 -17.08 -1.10
N GLU A 220 6.63 -18.40 -0.91
CA GLU A 220 5.87 -19.27 -1.79
C GLU A 220 4.37 -18.94 -1.78
N VAL A 221 3.82 -18.56 -0.62
CA VAL A 221 2.44 -18.07 -0.52
C VAL A 221 2.23 -16.83 -1.40
N ILE A 222 3.17 -15.86 -1.37
CA ILE A 222 3.08 -14.65 -2.20
C ILE A 222 3.25 -14.98 -3.69
N ARG A 223 4.21 -15.84 -4.04
CA ARG A 223 4.47 -16.27 -5.43
C ARG A 223 3.22 -16.89 -6.05
N GLN A 224 2.63 -17.88 -5.38
CA GLN A 224 1.44 -18.58 -5.85
C GLN A 224 0.23 -17.65 -6.02
N ASP A 225 0.09 -16.64 -5.16
CA ASP A 225 -0.97 -15.64 -5.27
C ASP A 225 -0.87 -14.88 -6.61
N PHE A 226 0.33 -14.38 -6.95
CA PHE A 226 0.55 -13.66 -8.21
C PHE A 226 0.45 -14.55 -9.45
N GLU A 227 0.96 -15.78 -9.39
CA GLU A 227 0.81 -16.75 -10.47
C GLU A 227 -0.67 -17.04 -10.73
N THR A 228 -1.46 -17.26 -9.67
CA THR A 228 -2.90 -17.51 -9.81
C THR A 228 -3.64 -16.29 -10.34
N ARG A 229 -3.30 -15.08 -9.88
CA ARG A 229 -3.85 -13.82 -10.42
C ARG A 229 -3.53 -13.65 -11.90
N LEU A 230 -2.31 -13.96 -12.31
CA LEU A 230 -1.89 -13.92 -13.72
C LEU A 230 -2.70 -14.93 -14.56
N LEU A 231 -2.86 -16.17 -14.07
CA LEU A 231 -3.64 -17.20 -14.76
C LEU A 231 -5.12 -16.80 -14.92
N VAL A 232 -5.73 -16.23 -13.88
CA VAL A 232 -7.17 -15.90 -13.88
C VAL A 232 -7.49 -14.64 -14.70
N SER A 233 -6.58 -13.65 -14.73
CA SER A 233 -6.86 -12.34 -15.35
C SER A 233 -6.12 -12.08 -16.67
N SER A 234 -5.03 -12.81 -16.93
CA SER A 234 -4.06 -12.53 -17.99
C SER A 234 -3.45 -11.11 -17.96
N LEU A 235 -3.55 -10.39 -16.84
CA LEU A 235 -2.97 -9.05 -16.70
C LEU A 235 -1.46 -9.14 -16.45
N GLN A 236 -0.67 -8.66 -17.42
CA GLN A 236 0.80 -8.60 -17.34
C GLN A 236 1.35 -7.76 -16.18
N GLU A 237 0.49 -6.96 -15.55
CA GLU A 237 0.79 -6.26 -14.30
C GLU A 237 1.25 -7.22 -13.20
N TYR A 238 0.57 -8.35 -13.03
CA TYR A 238 0.91 -9.33 -12.01
C TYR A 238 2.27 -10.00 -12.27
N GLN A 239 2.61 -10.24 -13.54
CA GLN A 239 3.94 -10.74 -13.91
C GLN A 239 5.03 -9.72 -13.57
N ARG A 240 4.81 -8.42 -13.83
CA ARG A 240 5.78 -7.37 -13.49
C ARG A 240 6.01 -7.27 -11.98
N MET A 241 4.93 -7.36 -11.20
CA MET A 241 4.99 -7.37 -9.74
C MET A 241 5.74 -8.60 -9.23
N LEU A 242 5.42 -9.79 -9.73
CA LEU A 242 6.14 -11.01 -9.38
C LEU A 242 7.63 -10.93 -9.72
N ASN A 243 7.99 -10.46 -10.92
CA ASN A 243 9.39 -10.30 -11.32
C ASN A 243 10.17 -9.34 -10.40
N ALA A 244 9.52 -8.26 -9.96
CA ALA A 244 10.12 -7.32 -9.01
C ALA A 244 10.38 -7.97 -7.65
N LEU A 245 9.44 -8.80 -7.18
CA LEU A 245 9.59 -9.58 -5.94
C LEU A 245 10.67 -10.65 -6.07
N GLU A 246 10.71 -11.42 -7.17
CA GLU A 246 11.77 -12.41 -7.40
C GLU A 246 13.17 -11.77 -7.43
N SER A 247 13.28 -10.62 -8.10
CA SER A 247 14.53 -9.84 -8.12
C SER A 247 14.92 -9.31 -6.73
N PHE A 248 13.93 -9.01 -5.88
CA PHE A 248 14.16 -8.65 -4.49
C PHE A 248 14.60 -9.89 -3.68
N TRP A 249 13.81 -10.96 -3.66
CA TRP A 249 14.10 -12.18 -2.92
C TRP A 249 15.46 -12.78 -3.30
N ALA A 250 15.84 -12.79 -4.58
CA ALA A 250 17.15 -13.27 -5.01
C ALA A 250 18.34 -12.51 -4.38
N ARG A 251 18.18 -11.22 -4.04
CA ARG A 251 19.22 -10.40 -3.38
C ARG A 251 19.34 -10.70 -1.88
N PHE A 252 18.24 -11.10 -1.24
CA PHE A 252 18.15 -11.35 0.20
C PHE A 252 18.21 -12.83 0.59
N GLN A 253 17.97 -13.76 -0.34
CA GLN A 253 18.09 -15.20 -0.15
C GLN A 253 19.51 -15.74 -0.41
N ILE A 254 20.51 -14.89 -0.71
CA ILE A 254 21.92 -15.32 -0.69
C ILE A 254 22.27 -15.62 0.78
N PRO A 255 22.59 -16.88 1.13
CA PRO A 255 23.00 -17.22 2.49
C PRO A 255 24.24 -16.39 2.87
N GLU A 256 24.29 -15.87 4.10
CA GLU A 256 25.43 -15.09 4.64
C GLU A 256 26.78 -15.79 4.41
N SER A 257 26.80 -17.12 4.29
CA SER A 257 27.98 -17.92 3.96
C SER A 257 28.63 -17.58 2.61
N LYS A 258 27.91 -17.00 1.64
CA LYS A 258 28.48 -16.53 0.36
C LYS A 258 28.86 -15.05 0.34
N ARG A 259 28.32 -14.21 1.24
CA ARG A 259 28.73 -12.79 1.35
C ARG A 259 30.16 -12.67 1.88
N LEU A 260 30.53 -13.51 2.86
CA LEU A 260 31.87 -13.55 3.45
C LEU A 260 32.97 -14.05 2.50
N LEU A 261 32.62 -14.75 1.43
CA LEU A 261 33.58 -15.24 0.43
C LEU A 261 33.86 -14.22 -0.69
N SER A 262 33.03 -13.18 -0.84
CA SER A 262 33.27 -12.10 -1.81
C SER A 262 34.08 -10.92 -1.24
N GLY A 263 34.22 -10.84 0.09
CA GLY A 263 34.90 -9.74 0.79
C GLY A 263 36.38 -9.96 1.13
N LYS A 264 36.97 -11.11 0.78
CA LYS A 264 38.40 -11.41 0.99
C LYS A 264 39.09 -11.76 -0.31
N LYS A 265 39.48 -10.74 -1.08
CA LYS A 265 40.70 -10.71 -1.92
C LYS A 265 40.83 -9.36 -2.63
N VAL A 266 41.47 -8.40 -1.96
CA VAL A 266 42.57 -7.63 -2.54
C VAL A 266 43.60 -7.51 -1.42
N GLY A 267 44.59 -8.39 -1.46
CA GLY A 267 45.73 -8.33 -0.56
C GLY A 267 46.60 -7.14 -0.92
N LEU A 268 47.18 -6.53 0.12
CA LEU A 268 48.41 -5.77 0.02
C LEU A 268 49.41 -6.52 -0.86
N ILE A 269 50.03 -5.80 -1.79
CA ILE A 269 51.39 -6.09 -2.23
C ILE A 269 52.18 -4.81 -1.99
N ASP A 270 53.05 -4.88 -0.98
CA ASP A 270 54.16 -3.96 -0.79
C ASP A 270 55.11 -4.06 -1.99
N VAL A 271 55.43 -2.90 -2.59
CA VAL A 271 56.78 -2.47 -2.99
C VAL A 271 56.84 -0.94 -2.88
#